data_AF-A0A177QPS9-F1
#
_entry.id   AF-A0A177QPS9-F1
#
_cell.length_a   1.000
_cell.length_b   1.000
_cell.length_c   1.000
_cell.angle_alpha   90.00
_cell.angle_beta   90.00
_cell.angle_gamma   90.00
#
_symmetry.space_group_name_H-M   'P 1'
#
loop_
_entity.id
_entity.type
_entity.pdbx_description
1 polymer ?
#
loop_
_entity_poly.entity_id
_entity_poly.type
_entity_poly.pdbx_seq_one_letter_code
_entity_poly.pdbx_strand_id
1 'polypeptide(L)'
;MDEFISEDDLKSFDAWLRYQAIDATAITPEELATWRRIFEEARQRSTVNPKVGLMKLQPVPGEFRYAVVVRDLADLRLTLWVKRSRKGEFFIMLPRGDREWDVHTSYHLDGTLHMKSHGSQVFTSERRQPLNGTFRGSEHLGTYFGYGPKSVGAICDPIAFAGVVEVSPEVWGPMDGWVAVELVEPGTQPAMKIPYPRIITRRQFTDILPWVVITVGMPAG
;
A
#
# COMPACT_ATOMS: atom_id res chain seq x y z
N MET A 1 20.03 12.48 -11.94
CA MET A 1 20.22 11.45 -10.90
C MET A 1 19.35 11.95 -9.77
N ASP A 2 18.10 11.51 -9.71
CA ASP A 2 17.16 12.05 -8.73
C ASP A 2 17.63 11.65 -7.33
N GLU A 3 17.91 12.67 -6.54
CA GLU A 3 18.29 12.56 -5.14
C GLU A 3 17.09 11.99 -4.38
N PHE A 4 17.31 10.92 -3.62
CA PHE A 4 16.26 10.32 -2.79
C PHE A 4 15.75 11.37 -1.80
N ILE A 5 14.47 11.74 -1.92
CA ILE A 5 13.77 12.57 -0.94
C ILE A 5 13.19 11.62 0.11
N SER A 6 13.48 11.82 1.39
CA SER A 6 12.87 11.07 2.48
C SER A 6 11.58 11.73 2.97
N GLU A 7 10.76 11.00 3.74
CA GLU A 7 9.59 11.61 4.40
C GLU A 7 9.97 12.74 5.38
N ASP A 8 11.18 12.71 5.95
CA ASP A 8 11.64 13.77 6.84
C ASP A 8 11.97 15.05 6.06
N ASP A 9 12.42 14.92 4.81
CA ASP A 9 12.69 16.06 3.93
C ASP A 9 11.41 16.82 3.59
N LEU A 10 10.26 16.13 3.53
CA LEU A 10 8.93 16.72 3.32
C LEU A 10 8.50 17.68 4.44
N LYS A 11 9.26 17.79 5.55
CA LYS A 11 9.05 18.83 6.56
C LYS A 11 9.53 20.20 6.10
N SER A 12 10.35 20.27 5.05
CA SER A 12 10.80 21.52 4.43
C SER A 12 9.96 21.85 3.20
N PHE A 13 9.68 23.13 3.00
CA PHE A 13 8.88 23.57 1.86
C PHE A 13 9.57 23.26 0.52
N ASP A 14 10.88 23.45 0.43
CA ASP A 14 11.63 23.27 -0.81
C ASP A 14 11.69 21.81 -1.25
N ALA A 15 11.95 20.87 -0.33
CA ALA A 15 11.93 19.45 -0.68
C ALA A 15 10.50 18.95 -0.92
N TRP A 16 9.50 19.52 -0.25
CA TRP A 16 8.10 19.23 -0.53
C TRP A 16 7.69 19.69 -1.93
N LEU A 17 8.12 20.88 -2.39
CA LEU A 17 7.90 21.34 -3.77
C LEU A 17 8.58 20.44 -4.80
N ARG A 18 9.84 20.05 -4.56
CA ARG A 18 10.54 19.08 -5.42
C ARG A 18 9.79 17.76 -5.49
N TYR A 19 9.25 17.29 -4.36
CA TYR A 19 8.40 16.11 -4.34
C TYR A 19 7.15 16.28 -5.21
N GLN A 20 6.47 17.43 -5.13
CA GLN A 20 5.32 17.72 -6.01
C GLN A 20 5.71 17.92 -7.48
N ALA A 21 6.98 17.72 -7.86
CA ALA A 21 7.54 18.02 -9.17
C ALA A 21 7.33 19.48 -9.60
N ILE A 22 7.30 20.41 -8.62
CA ILE A 22 7.14 21.84 -8.86
C ILE A 22 8.51 22.52 -8.83
N ASP A 23 8.88 23.14 -9.96
CA ASP A 23 10.04 24.03 -10.02
C ASP A 23 9.68 25.41 -9.47
N ALA A 24 10.17 25.69 -8.25
CA ALA A 24 9.97 26.96 -7.57
C ALA A 24 10.51 28.17 -8.36
N THR A 25 11.43 27.96 -9.28
CA THR A 25 12.02 29.02 -10.13
C THR A 25 11.19 29.33 -11.38
N ALA A 26 10.29 28.41 -11.75
CA ALA A 26 9.45 28.51 -12.94
C ALA A 26 8.01 29.01 -12.65
N ILE A 27 7.64 29.17 -11.38
CA ILE A 27 6.29 29.61 -10.97
C ILE A 27 6.27 31.07 -10.48
N THR A 28 5.10 31.70 -10.60
CA THR A 28 4.91 33.09 -10.18
C THR A 28 4.89 33.24 -8.65
N PRO A 29 5.11 34.46 -8.10
CA PRO A 29 5.01 34.70 -6.66
C PRO A 29 3.64 34.35 -6.05
N GLU A 30 2.55 34.53 -6.79
CA GLU A 30 1.20 34.20 -6.34
C GLU A 30 0.95 32.69 -6.27
N GLU A 31 1.43 31.95 -7.27
CA GLU A 31 1.41 30.48 -7.27
C GLU A 31 2.28 29.93 -6.13
N LEU A 32 3.47 30.51 -5.92
CA LEU A 32 4.35 30.12 -4.82
C LEU A 32 3.68 30.35 -3.45
N ALA A 33 2.96 31.47 -3.28
CA ALA A 33 2.19 31.74 -2.07
C ALA A 33 1.06 30.71 -1.86
N THR A 34 0.40 30.29 -2.94
CA THR A 34 -0.62 29.24 -2.91
C THR A 34 -0.02 27.90 -2.46
N TRP A 35 1.11 27.51 -3.03
CA TRP A 35 1.82 26.29 -2.63
C TRP A 35 2.29 26.33 -1.18
N ARG A 36 2.77 27.48 -0.70
CA ARG A 36 3.11 27.66 0.73
C ARG A 36 1.91 27.41 1.63
N ARG A 37 0.74 27.95 1.28
CA ARG A 37 -0.50 27.70 2.04
C ARG A 37 -0.84 26.20 2.06
N ILE A 38 -0.80 25.53 0.91
CA ILE A 38 -1.09 24.08 0.80
C ILE A 38 -0.12 23.27 1.66
N PHE A 39 1.18 23.62 1.63
CA PHE A 39 2.19 22.98 2.45
C PHE A 39 1.91 23.12 3.95
N GLU A 40 1.57 24.32 4.43
CA GLU A 40 1.24 24.54 5.84
C GLU A 40 -0.04 23.80 6.25
N GLU A 41 -1.06 23.78 5.39
CA GLU A 41 -2.28 22.99 5.62
C GLU A 41 -1.95 21.48 5.71
N ALA A 42 -1.10 20.96 4.83
CA ALA A 42 -0.66 19.57 4.85
C ALA A 42 0.14 19.24 6.12
N ARG A 43 1.05 20.13 6.54
CA ARG A 43 1.78 20.01 7.81
C ARG A 43 0.84 19.99 9.00
N GLN A 44 -0.09 20.94 9.08
CA GLN A 44 -1.07 21.00 10.16
C GLN A 44 -1.89 19.70 10.24
N ARG A 45 -2.40 19.20 9.11
CA ARG A 45 -3.11 17.90 9.07
C ARG A 45 -2.24 16.75 9.57
N SER A 46 -0.96 16.70 9.19
CA SER A 46 -0.03 15.64 9.63
C SER A 46 0.27 15.68 11.13
N THR A 47 0.26 16.88 11.74
CA THR A 47 0.50 17.04 13.19
C THR A 47 -0.73 16.72 14.04
N VAL A 48 -1.93 16.94 13.49
CA VAL A 48 -3.20 16.72 14.20
C VAL A 48 -3.66 15.28 14.09
N ASN A 49 -3.34 14.58 12.98
CA ASN A 49 -3.68 13.18 12.82
C ASN A 49 -2.70 12.27 13.56
N PRO A 50 -3.13 11.55 14.61
CA PRO A 50 -2.26 10.64 15.32
C PRO A 50 -1.80 9.52 14.39
N LYS A 51 -0.50 9.19 14.45
CA LYS A 51 0.00 7.94 13.86
C LYS A 51 -0.80 6.79 14.46
N VAL A 52 -1.11 5.77 13.65
CA VAL A 52 -1.95 4.61 14.04
C VAL A 52 -1.41 3.88 15.29
N GLY A 53 -0.13 4.07 15.63
CA GLY A 53 0.52 3.46 16.78
C GLY A 53 0.79 1.97 16.55
N LEU A 54 0.99 1.20 17.62
CA LEU A 54 1.14 -0.25 17.53
C LEU A 54 -0.14 -0.91 17.05
N MET A 55 -0.04 -1.62 15.93
CA MET A 55 -1.13 -2.42 15.38
C MET A 55 -1.36 -3.65 16.27
N LYS A 56 -2.50 -3.68 16.96
CA LYS A 56 -2.86 -4.77 17.89
C LYS A 56 -3.61 -5.91 17.18
N LEU A 57 -3.02 -6.48 16.13
CA LEU A 57 -3.57 -7.67 15.48
C LEU A 57 -3.18 -8.91 16.28
N GLN A 58 -4.12 -9.84 16.43
CA GLN A 58 -3.87 -11.14 17.05
C GLN A 58 -3.87 -12.23 15.97
N PRO A 59 -2.97 -13.23 16.04
CA PRO A 59 -3.08 -14.42 15.22
C PRO A 59 -4.45 -15.09 15.44
N VAL A 60 -5.14 -15.42 14.35
CA VAL A 60 -6.44 -16.09 14.40
C VAL A 60 -6.30 -17.43 13.68
N PRO A 61 -6.56 -18.57 14.35
CA PRO A 61 -6.49 -19.87 13.69
C PRO A 61 -7.39 -19.91 12.45
N GLY A 62 -6.85 -20.43 11.34
CA GLY A 62 -7.53 -20.50 10.05
C GLY A 62 -7.56 -19.19 9.25
N GLU A 63 -6.96 -18.11 9.75
CA GLU A 63 -6.71 -16.89 8.99
C GLU A 63 -5.23 -16.74 8.68
N PHE A 64 -4.91 -16.22 7.51
CA PHE A 64 -3.54 -15.92 7.10
C PHE A 64 -3.41 -14.44 6.86
N ARG A 65 -2.34 -13.84 7.36
CA ARG A 65 -2.03 -12.42 7.13
C ARG A 65 -0.62 -12.28 6.59
N TYR A 66 -0.45 -11.48 5.55
CA TYR A 66 0.85 -11.16 4.97
C TYR A 66 1.04 -9.66 5.01
N ALA A 67 2.08 -9.20 5.72
CA ALA A 67 2.39 -7.79 5.86
C ALA A 67 3.33 -7.32 4.76
N VAL A 68 3.15 -6.07 4.33
CA VAL A 68 4.18 -5.31 3.63
C VAL A 68 4.64 -4.20 4.54
N VAL A 69 5.94 -4.16 4.84
CA VAL A 69 6.51 -3.24 5.83
C VAL A 69 7.72 -2.50 5.29
N VAL A 70 7.92 -1.31 5.82
CA VAL A 70 9.20 -0.60 5.77
C VAL A 70 9.90 -0.71 7.11
N ARG A 71 11.23 -0.80 7.10
CA ARG A 71 12.03 -0.65 8.32
C ARG A 71 12.34 0.82 8.54
N ASP A 72 11.89 1.37 9.67
CA ASP A 72 12.15 2.75 10.08
C ASP A 72 12.92 2.74 11.40
N LEU A 73 14.24 2.91 11.31
CA LEU A 73 15.16 2.78 12.44
C LEU A 73 14.99 1.41 13.13
N ALA A 74 14.38 1.39 14.32
CA ALA A 74 14.15 0.18 15.11
C ALA A 74 12.79 -0.48 14.83
N ASP A 75 11.84 0.24 14.23
CA ASP A 75 10.46 -0.24 14.06
C ASP A 75 10.22 -0.79 12.65
N LEU A 76 9.31 -1.76 12.56
CA LEU A 76 8.67 -2.11 11.30
C LEU A 76 7.38 -1.32 11.18
N ARG A 77 7.21 -0.56 10.10
CA ARG A 77 5.98 0.18 9.83
C ARG A 77 5.20 -0.51 8.72
N LEU A 78 3.93 -0.78 8.99
CA LEU A 78 3.00 -1.45 8.09
C LEU A 78 2.55 -0.48 6.99
N THR A 79 2.77 -0.86 5.74
CA THR A 79 2.26 -0.15 4.56
C THR A 79 0.85 -0.64 4.22
N LEU A 80 0.67 -1.96 4.13
CA LEU A 80 -0.60 -2.65 3.98
C LEU A 80 -0.47 -4.08 4.46
N TRP A 81 -1.59 -4.79 4.60
CA TRP A 81 -1.56 -6.23 4.75
C TRP A 81 -2.67 -6.92 3.97
N VAL A 82 -2.36 -8.14 3.52
CA VAL A 82 -3.33 -9.04 2.90
C VAL A 82 -3.82 -10.00 3.96
N LYS A 83 -5.13 -10.11 4.14
CA LYS A 83 -5.81 -11.07 5.01
C LYS A 83 -6.57 -12.08 4.16
N ARG A 84 -6.32 -13.36 4.38
CA ARG A 84 -7.21 -14.44 3.98
C ARG A 84 -8.10 -14.82 5.16
N SER A 85 -9.42 -14.74 5.00
CA SER A 85 -10.37 -15.13 6.03
C SER A 85 -10.47 -16.65 6.14
N ARG A 86 -11.07 -17.12 7.25
CA ARG A 86 -11.40 -18.55 7.44
C ARG A 86 -12.28 -19.12 6.32
N LYS A 87 -13.09 -18.27 5.68
CA LYS A 87 -13.95 -18.66 4.56
C LYS A 87 -13.17 -18.78 3.25
N GLY A 88 -11.92 -18.31 3.18
CA GLY A 88 -11.12 -18.27 1.97
C GLY A 88 -11.24 -16.97 1.15
N GLU A 89 -11.88 -15.93 1.70
CA GLU A 89 -11.97 -14.62 1.06
C GLU A 89 -10.70 -13.80 1.32
N PHE A 90 -10.37 -12.88 0.42
CA PHE A 90 -9.18 -12.05 0.53
C PHE A 90 -9.54 -10.60 0.78
N PHE A 91 -8.76 -9.94 1.64
CA PHE A 91 -8.90 -8.54 1.98
C PHE A 91 -7.52 -7.88 1.95
N ILE A 92 -7.42 -6.71 1.35
CA ILE A 92 -6.21 -5.89 1.39
C ILE A 92 -6.56 -4.67 2.21
N MET A 93 -5.89 -4.52 3.34
CA MET A 93 -6.19 -3.50 4.34
C MET A 93 -5.07 -2.50 4.41
N LEU A 94 -5.41 -1.22 4.48
CA LEU A 94 -4.45 -0.14 4.60
C LEU A 94 -4.58 0.48 6.01
N PRO A 95 -3.48 0.61 6.78
CA PRO A 95 -3.53 1.29 8.06
C PRO A 95 -3.85 2.77 7.85
N ARG A 96 -4.81 3.28 8.60
CA ARG A 96 -5.24 4.68 8.59
C ARG A 96 -5.44 5.16 10.02
N GLY A 97 -4.94 6.38 10.29
CA GLY A 97 -5.10 7.04 11.60
C GLY A 97 -6.52 7.58 11.79
N ASP A 98 -7.16 7.95 10.68
CA ASP A 98 -8.57 8.29 10.64
C ASP A 98 -9.42 7.01 10.63
N ARG A 99 -10.25 6.85 11.66
CA ARG A 99 -11.15 5.71 11.82
C ARG A 99 -12.29 5.69 10.81
N GLU A 100 -12.69 6.84 10.27
CA GLU A 100 -13.74 6.94 9.25
C GLU A 100 -13.20 6.58 7.87
N TRP A 101 -11.86 6.55 7.71
CA TRP A 101 -11.19 6.21 6.48
C TRP A 101 -10.81 4.72 6.40
N ASP A 102 -11.81 3.84 6.35
CA ASP A 102 -11.60 2.39 6.15
C ASP A 102 -11.34 2.07 4.67
N VAL A 103 -10.08 2.22 4.25
CA VAL A 103 -9.64 1.83 2.90
C VAL A 103 -9.29 0.36 2.86
N HIS A 104 -10.07 -0.40 2.10
CA HIS A 104 -9.75 -1.79 1.82
C HIS A 104 -10.29 -2.25 0.46
N THR A 105 -9.65 -3.28 -0.06
CA THR A 105 -10.20 -4.09 -1.15
C THR A 105 -10.61 -5.43 -0.61
N SER A 106 -11.76 -5.94 -1.04
CA SER A 106 -12.21 -7.30 -0.72
C SER A 106 -12.51 -8.09 -1.98
N TYR A 107 -12.15 -9.37 -1.91
CA TYR A 107 -12.40 -10.36 -2.94
C TYR A 107 -13.07 -11.59 -2.32
N HIS A 108 -14.34 -11.76 -2.69
CA HIS A 108 -15.25 -12.70 -2.05
C HIS A 108 -15.26 -14.06 -2.73
N LEU A 109 -15.83 -15.06 -2.04
CA LEU A 109 -15.91 -16.44 -2.54
C LEU A 109 -16.62 -16.56 -3.89
N ASP A 110 -17.60 -15.70 -4.13
CA ASP A 110 -18.40 -15.66 -5.36
C ASP A 110 -17.71 -14.87 -6.50
N GLY A 111 -16.46 -14.46 -6.29
CA GLY A 111 -15.68 -13.70 -7.25
C GLY A 111 -15.98 -12.20 -7.28
N THR A 112 -16.78 -11.68 -6.33
CA THR A 112 -16.99 -10.23 -6.23
C THR A 112 -15.71 -9.54 -5.75
N LEU A 113 -15.17 -8.63 -6.56
CA LEU A 113 -14.08 -7.73 -6.21
C LEU A 113 -14.63 -6.31 -6.03
N HIS A 114 -14.34 -5.66 -4.91
CA HIS A 114 -14.62 -4.24 -4.74
C HIS A 114 -13.60 -3.55 -3.82
N MET A 115 -13.48 -2.24 -3.97
CA MET A 115 -12.64 -1.39 -3.11
C MET A 115 -13.49 -0.28 -2.50
N LYS A 116 -13.26 0.00 -1.22
CA LYS A 116 -13.90 1.09 -0.48
C LYS A 116 -12.87 2.10 -0.01
N SER A 117 -13.28 3.36 0.08
CA SER A 117 -12.56 4.49 0.69
C SER A 117 -13.58 5.49 1.22
N HIS A 118 -13.42 5.97 2.46
CA HIS A 118 -14.39 6.83 3.15
C HIS A 118 -15.84 6.29 3.10
N GLY A 119 -16.01 4.99 3.35
CA GLY A 119 -17.31 4.31 3.26
C GLY A 119 -17.92 4.22 1.86
N SER A 120 -17.30 4.82 0.84
CA SER A 120 -17.77 4.88 -0.54
C SER A 120 -17.03 3.87 -1.41
N GLN A 121 -17.70 3.35 -2.44
CA GLN A 121 -17.04 2.47 -3.42
C GLN A 121 -16.10 3.28 -4.31
N VAL A 122 -14.85 2.84 -4.44
CA VAL A 122 -13.83 3.48 -5.31
C VAL A 122 -14.07 3.15 -6.78
N PHE A 123 -14.60 1.96 -7.05
CA PHE A 123 -15.01 1.53 -8.38
C PHE A 123 -16.23 0.59 -8.28
N THR A 124 -16.95 0.45 -9.40
CA THR A 124 -18.08 -0.49 -9.52
C THR A 124 -17.60 -1.91 -9.25
N SER A 125 -18.25 -2.62 -8.32
CA SER A 125 -17.91 -4.02 -8.02
C SER A 125 -17.79 -4.86 -9.29
N GLU A 126 -16.68 -5.57 -9.41
CA GLU A 126 -16.38 -6.40 -10.57
C GLU A 126 -16.66 -7.87 -10.26
N ARG A 127 -17.14 -8.62 -11.26
CA ARG A 127 -17.25 -10.07 -11.18
C ARG A 127 -16.02 -10.71 -11.82
N ARG A 128 -15.23 -11.39 -10.98
CA ARG A 128 -14.04 -12.16 -11.36
C ARG A 128 -14.29 -13.65 -11.11
N GLN A 129 -13.26 -14.49 -11.22
CA GLN A 129 -13.38 -15.93 -10.95
C GLN A 129 -13.88 -16.20 -9.52
N PRO A 130 -14.69 -17.24 -9.28
CA PRO A 130 -15.02 -17.64 -7.91
C PRO A 130 -13.86 -18.39 -7.23
N LEU A 131 -13.86 -18.39 -5.89
CA LEU A 131 -12.90 -19.12 -5.05
C LEU A 131 -13.47 -20.45 -4.55
N ASN A 132 -14.21 -21.15 -5.41
CA ASN A 132 -14.91 -22.42 -5.10
C ASN A 132 -14.10 -23.66 -5.55
N GLY A 133 -12.77 -23.55 -5.58
CA GLY A 133 -11.86 -24.63 -5.98
C GLY A 133 -11.60 -24.75 -7.49
N THR A 134 -12.27 -23.95 -8.32
CA THR A 134 -12.05 -23.92 -9.78
C THR A 134 -11.14 -22.79 -10.25
N PHE A 135 -10.55 -22.01 -9.33
CA PHE A 135 -9.63 -20.92 -9.65
C PHE A 135 -8.51 -21.41 -10.57
N ARG A 136 -8.26 -20.69 -11.67
CA ARG A 136 -7.19 -20.97 -12.63
C ARG A 136 -6.46 -19.69 -13.02
N GLY A 137 -5.19 -19.84 -13.38
CA GLY A 137 -4.38 -18.71 -13.83
C GLY A 137 -4.13 -17.69 -12.72
N SER A 138 -4.49 -16.42 -12.94
CA SER A 138 -4.20 -15.32 -12.00
C SER A 138 -5.31 -14.26 -11.94
N GLU A 139 -5.51 -13.67 -10.77
CA GLU A 139 -6.40 -12.52 -10.56
C GLU A 139 -5.65 -11.37 -9.86
N HIS A 140 -5.77 -10.16 -10.41
CA HIS A 140 -5.18 -8.95 -9.82
C HIS A 140 -6.17 -8.30 -8.87
N LEU A 141 -5.84 -8.27 -7.58
CA LEU A 141 -6.74 -7.73 -6.56
C LEU A 141 -6.61 -6.21 -6.42
N GLY A 142 -5.44 -5.64 -6.70
CA GLY A 142 -5.25 -4.20 -6.64
C GLY A 142 -3.79 -3.79 -6.71
N THR A 143 -3.58 -2.53 -7.12
CA THR A 143 -2.28 -1.85 -7.05
C THR A 143 -2.43 -0.60 -6.20
N TYR A 144 -1.52 -0.42 -5.25
CA TYR A 144 -1.53 0.65 -4.26
C TYR A 144 -0.28 1.50 -4.44
N PHE A 145 -0.45 2.81 -4.64
CA PHE A 145 0.61 3.78 -4.90
C PHE A 145 0.62 4.88 -3.83
N GLY A 146 1.74 5.60 -3.71
CA GLY A 146 1.76 6.93 -3.09
C GLY A 146 1.47 6.95 -1.59
N TYR A 147 1.94 5.94 -0.85
CA TYR A 147 1.80 5.91 0.62
C TYR A 147 3.17 5.96 1.30
N GLY A 148 3.36 6.95 2.18
CA GLY A 148 4.50 7.08 3.07
C GLY A 148 4.27 6.35 4.40
N PRO A 149 4.77 5.12 4.57
CA PRO A 149 4.54 4.34 5.78
C PRO A 149 5.06 4.98 7.08
N LYS A 150 6.01 5.95 7.06
CA LYS A 150 6.39 6.68 8.29
C LYS A 150 5.34 7.69 8.75
N SER A 151 4.54 8.20 7.81
CA SER A 151 3.48 9.18 8.04
C SER A 151 2.13 8.53 8.33
N VAL A 152 1.76 7.47 7.60
CA VAL A 152 0.43 6.84 7.71
C VAL A 152 0.44 5.40 8.25
N GLY A 153 1.61 4.78 8.34
CA GLY A 153 1.73 3.37 8.74
C GLY A 153 1.61 3.15 10.24
N ALA A 154 1.07 1.99 10.60
CA ALA A 154 1.06 1.49 11.97
C ALA A 154 2.37 0.78 12.30
N ILE A 155 2.80 0.77 13.56
CA ILE A 155 3.91 -0.10 13.99
C ILE A 155 3.42 -1.55 13.88
N CYS A 156 4.17 -2.35 13.14
CA CYS A 156 3.90 -3.74 12.84
C CYS A 156 4.53 -4.63 13.92
N ASP A 157 3.71 -5.48 14.54
CA ASP A 157 4.21 -6.66 15.23
C ASP A 157 4.27 -7.83 14.22
N PRO A 158 5.46 -8.27 13.79
CA PRO A 158 5.59 -9.30 12.76
C PRO A 158 5.00 -10.65 13.21
N ILE A 159 4.86 -10.91 14.51
CA ILE A 159 4.30 -12.17 15.05
C ILE A 159 2.82 -12.31 14.66
N ALA A 160 2.12 -11.21 14.39
CA ALA A 160 0.72 -11.23 13.97
C ALA A 160 0.52 -11.71 12.52
N PHE A 161 1.60 -11.96 11.76
CA PHE A 161 1.58 -12.27 10.34
C PHE A 161 2.23 -13.62 10.03
N ALA A 162 1.63 -14.36 9.10
CA ALA A 162 2.18 -15.60 8.56
C ALA A 162 3.37 -15.34 7.62
N GLY A 163 3.50 -14.10 7.12
CA GLY A 163 4.62 -13.68 6.30
C GLY A 163 4.77 -12.17 6.27
N VAL A 164 6.01 -11.71 6.14
CA VAL A 164 6.35 -10.29 6.08
C VAL A 164 7.21 -10.05 4.85
N VAL A 165 6.82 -9.05 4.06
CA VAL A 165 7.63 -8.51 2.96
C VAL A 165 8.24 -7.20 3.45
N GLU A 166 9.51 -7.26 3.83
CA GLU A 166 10.27 -6.08 4.19
C GLU A 166 10.83 -5.41 2.93
N VAL A 167 10.67 -4.09 2.85
CA VAL A 167 11.10 -3.29 1.71
C VAL A 167 11.86 -2.07 2.19
N SER A 168 12.95 -1.73 1.49
CA SER A 168 13.81 -0.58 1.80
C SER A 168 13.02 0.73 1.79
N PRO A 169 13.28 1.65 2.74
CA PRO A 169 12.73 3.02 2.72
C PRO A 169 12.93 3.75 1.39
N GLU A 170 14.00 3.45 0.66
CA GLU A 170 14.32 4.07 -0.64
C GLU A 170 13.26 3.81 -1.71
N VAL A 171 12.55 2.68 -1.59
CA VAL A 171 11.48 2.27 -2.52
C VAL A 171 10.18 3.00 -2.20
N TRP A 172 9.95 3.30 -0.92
CA TRP A 172 8.77 4.01 -0.41
C TRP A 172 8.97 5.51 -0.35
N GLY A 173 10.08 6.01 -0.90
CA GLY A 173 10.27 7.42 -1.07
C GLY A 173 9.06 8.04 -1.78
N PRO A 174 8.91 9.37 -1.71
CA PRO A 174 7.78 10.11 -2.23
C PRO A 174 7.43 9.77 -3.70
N MET A 175 8.41 9.32 -4.49
CA MET A 175 8.33 8.91 -5.91
C MET A 175 7.51 7.63 -6.20
N ASP A 176 6.42 7.41 -5.49
CA ASP A 176 5.34 6.50 -5.85
C ASP A 176 5.70 5.01 -6.01
N GLY A 177 6.50 4.49 -5.08
CA GLY A 177 6.59 3.04 -4.88
C GLY A 177 5.20 2.41 -4.79
N TRP A 178 5.05 1.22 -5.39
CA TRP A 178 3.76 0.56 -5.51
C TRP A 178 3.77 -0.86 -4.97
N VAL A 179 2.60 -1.30 -4.51
CA VAL A 179 2.33 -2.70 -4.12
C VAL A 179 1.21 -3.25 -4.98
N ALA A 180 1.49 -4.33 -5.70
CA ALA A 180 0.49 -5.13 -6.38
C ALA A 180 0.25 -6.41 -5.58
N VAL A 181 -1.02 -6.78 -5.43
CA VAL A 181 -1.43 -8.04 -4.82
C VAL A 181 -2.20 -8.85 -5.84
N GLU A 182 -1.73 -10.07 -6.09
CA GLU A 182 -2.31 -10.99 -7.06
C GLU A 182 -2.53 -12.36 -6.41
N LEU A 183 -3.58 -13.04 -6.87
CA LEU A 183 -3.79 -14.46 -6.58
C LEU A 183 -3.35 -15.27 -7.79
N VAL A 184 -2.63 -16.36 -7.57
CA VAL A 184 -2.12 -17.20 -8.65
C VAL A 184 -2.33 -18.69 -8.36
N GLU A 185 -2.60 -19.44 -9.43
CA GLU A 185 -2.51 -20.89 -9.45
C GLU A 185 -1.02 -21.31 -9.45
N PRO A 186 -0.65 -22.45 -8.84
CA PRO A 186 0.72 -22.95 -8.87
C PRO A 186 1.28 -23.03 -10.28
N GLY A 187 2.51 -22.56 -10.47
CA GLY A 187 3.17 -22.52 -11.78
C GLY A 187 2.73 -21.37 -12.69
N THR A 188 1.71 -20.59 -12.32
CA THR A 188 1.27 -19.42 -13.10
C THR A 188 2.06 -18.17 -12.68
N GLN A 189 2.51 -17.39 -13.66
CA GLN A 189 3.08 -16.08 -13.41
C GLN A 189 1.97 -15.04 -13.11
N PRO A 190 2.22 -14.07 -12.22
CA PRO A 190 1.30 -12.96 -12.00
C PRO A 190 1.13 -12.14 -13.29
N ALA A 191 -0.11 -11.78 -13.62
CA ALA A 191 -0.45 -11.08 -14.85
C ALA A 191 0.00 -9.60 -14.86
N MET A 192 0.24 -8.98 -13.69
CA MET A 192 0.68 -7.60 -13.48
C MET A 192 0.19 -6.57 -14.50
N LYS A 193 -0.78 -5.73 -14.11
CA LYS A 193 -1.34 -4.68 -14.96
C LYS A 193 -0.64 -3.32 -14.81
N ILE A 194 0.70 -3.31 -14.67
CA ILE A 194 1.47 -2.07 -14.52
C ILE A 194 2.39 -1.94 -15.75
N PRO A 195 2.29 -0.83 -16.52
CA PRO A 195 3.18 -0.59 -17.65
C PRO A 195 4.61 -0.35 -17.16
N TYR A 196 5.57 -1.01 -17.80
CA TYR A 196 7.02 -0.88 -17.54
C TYR A 196 7.40 -0.95 -16.04
N PRO A 197 7.10 -2.04 -15.33
CA PRO A 197 7.34 -2.10 -13.90
C PRO A 197 8.83 -2.31 -13.60
N ARG A 198 9.45 -1.42 -12.81
CA ARG A 198 10.70 -1.75 -12.12
C ARG A 198 10.37 -2.53 -10.86
N ILE A 199 10.39 -3.86 -10.96
CA ILE A 199 10.14 -4.75 -9.81
C ILE A 199 11.35 -4.67 -8.86
N ILE A 200 11.09 -4.32 -7.60
CA ILE A 200 12.09 -4.34 -6.52
C ILE A 200 12.09 -5.70 -5.85
N THR A 201 10.91 -6.19 -5.47
CA THR A 201 10.78 -7.51 -4.85
C THR A 201 9.45 -8.14 -5.20
N ARG A 202 9.43 -9.47 -5.24
CA ARG A 202 8.22 -10.26 -5.39
C ARG A 202 8.27 -11.41 -4.40
N ARG A 203 7.27 -11.49 -3.54
CA ARG A 203 7.12 -12.59 -2.59
C ARG A 203 5.87 -13.37 -2.87
N GLN A 204 6.02 -14.69 -2.94
CA GLN A 204 4.93 -15.63 -3.09
C GLN A 204 4.72 -16.38 -1.77
N PHE A 205 3.46 -16.46 -1.35
CA PHE A 205 3.02 -17.22 -0.18
C PHE A 205 2.21 -18.41 -0.66
N THR A 206 2.74 -19.60 -0.39
CA THR A 206 2.28 -20.87 -0.99
C THR A 206 1.54 -21.77 0.00
N ASP A 207 1.16 -21.24 1.16
CA ASP A 207 0.56 -22.02 2.25
C ASP A 207 -0.79 -22.64 1.85
N ILE A 208 -1.66 -21.92 1.11
CA ILE A 208 -2.96 -22.43 0.67
C ILE A 208 -3.33 -21.83 -0.69
N LEU A 209 -4.02 -22.61 -1.54
CA LEU A 209 -4.52 -22.16 -2.84
C LEU A 209 -5.72 -21.20 -2.76
N PRO A 210 -5.86 -20.24 -3.71
CA PRO A 210 -4.81 -19.79 -4.62
C PRO A 210 -3.68 -19.10 -3.84
N TRP A 211 -2.45 -19.19 -4.36
CA TRP A 211 -1.28 -18.57 -3.75
C TRP A 211 -1.37 -17.05 -3.81
N VAL A 212 -0.87 -16.38 -2.78
CA VAL A 212 -0.81 -14.91 -2.75
C VAL A 212 0.56 -14.47 -3.26
N VAL A 213 0.58 -13.57 -4.23
CA VAL A 213 1.79 -12.90 -4.70
C VAL A 213 1.70 -11.42 -4.37
N ILE A 214 2.69 -10.95 -3.63
CA ILE A 214 2.89 -9.53 -3.35
C ILE A 214 4.10 -9.09 -4.17
N THR A 215 3.87 -8.17 -5.11
CA THR A 215 4.94 -7.53 -5.88
C THR A 215 5.08 -6.09 -5.44
N VAL A 216 6.30 -5.66 -5.16
CA VAL A 216 6.64 -4.27 -4.85
C VAL A 216 7.57 -3.74 -5.91
N GLY A 217 7.28 -2.54 -6.41
CA GLY A 217 8.07 -1.91 -7.44
C GLY A 217 8.06 -0.39 -7.36
N MET A 218 8.71 0.21 -8.34
CA MET A 218 8.70 1.64 -8.60
C MET A 218 8.19 1.90 -10.03
N PRO A 219 7.70 3.11 -10.33
CA PRO A 219 7.49 3.53 -11.72
C PRO A 219 8.80 3.37 -12.51
N ALA A 220 8.73 2.97 -13.78
CA ALA A 220 9.89 3.15 -14.67
C ALA A 220 10.04 4.66 -14.92
N GLY A 221 11.23 5.17 -14.63
CA GLY A 221 11.63 6.54 -15.02
C GLY A 221 11.92 6.65 -16.50
#